data_AF-X1LEY5-F1
#
_entry.id   AF-X1LEY5-F1
#
_cell.length_a   1.000
_cell.length_b   1.000
_cell.length_c   1.000
_cell.angle_alpha   90.00
_cell.angle_beta   90.00
_cell.angle_gamma   90.00
#
_symmetry.space_group_name_H-M   'P 1'
#
loop_
_entity.id
_entity.type
_entity.pdbx_description
1 polymer ?
#
loop_
_entity_poly.entity_id
_entity_poly.type
_entity_poly.pdbx_seq_one_letter_code
_entity_poly.pdbx_strand_id
1 'polypeptide(L)'
;MKIIRRILGFISTIIYICHGILFLYVEWTYLRQSFFQIINPFLHLQVILTLIMMPTFWVLIVITALVILAEFGINTYIKKKEKLD
;
A
#
# COMPACT_ATOMS: atom_id res chain seq x y z
N MET A 1 14.70 -19.33 4.96
CA MET A 1 13.52 -18.67 4.37
C MET A 1 12.60 -17.97 5.37
N LYS A 2 12.47 -18.43 6.63
CA LYS A 2 11.63 -17.76 7.65
C LYS A 2 12.00 -16.28 7.88
N ILE A 3 13.30 -15.93 7.87
CA ILE A 3 13.79 -14.55 8.04
C ILE A 3 13.36 -13.65 6.88
N ILE A 4 13.54 -14.10 5.63
CA ILE A 4 13.14 -13.33 4.43
C ILE A 4 11.63 -13.07 4.44
N ARG A 5 10.83 -14.06 4.80
CA ARG A 5 9.37 -13.89 4.93
C ARG A 5 8.98 -12.85 5.99
N ARG A 6 9.70 -12.78 7.12
CA ARG A 6 9.48 -11.74 8.14
C ARG A 6 9.84 -10.35 7.64
N ILE A 7 10.93 -10.22 6.88
CA ILE A 7 11.35 -8.95 6.28
C ILE A 7 10.29 -8.48 5.28
N LEU A 8 9.80 -9.35 4.41
CA LEU A 8 8.74 -9.01 3.45
C LEU A 8 7.44 -8.58 4.16
N GLY A 9 7.03 -9.28 5.21
CA GLY A 9 5.87 -8.87 6.01
C GLY A 9 6.05 -7.50 6.68
N PHE A 10 7.25 -7.21 7.17
CA PHE A 10 7.57 -5.89 7.72
C PHE A 10 7.52 -4.79 6.67
N ILE A 11 8.10 -5.02 5.50
CA ILE A 11 8.05 -4.09 4.35
C ILE A 11 6.59 -3.86 3.92
N SER A 12 5.78 -4.92 3.82
CA SER A 12 4.35 -4.82 3.51
C SER A 12 3.60 -3.93 4.50
N THR A 13 3.89 -4.07 5.80
CA THR A 13 3.31 -3.24 6.86
C THR A 13 3.67 -1.77 6.69
N ILE A 14 4.95 -1.47 6.43
CA ILE A 14 5.40 -0.09 6.17
C ILE A 14 4.66 0.52 4.98
N ILE A 15 4.55 -0.23 3.88
CA ILE A 15 3.89 0.27 2.67
C ILE A 15 2.41 0.54 2.93
N TYR A 16 1.74 -0.28 3.74
CA TYR A 16 0.35 -0.04 4.12
C TYR A 16 0.20 1.25 4.93
N ILE A 17 1.09 1.49 5.89
CA ILE A 17 1.13 2.74 6.67
C ILE A 17 1.38 3.94 5.74
N CYS A 18 2.30 3.82 4.77
CA CYS A 18 2.57 4.88 3.79
C CYS A 18 1.33 5.23 2.95
N HIS A 19 0.55 4.23 2.50
CA HIS A 19 -0.71 4.50 1.78
C HIS A 19 -1.72 5.24 2.67
N GLY A 20 -1.86 4.83 3.94
CA GLY A 20 -2.75 5.50 4.88
C GLY A 20 -2.34 6.96 5.14
N ILE A 21 -1.05 7.21 5.37
CA ILE A 21 -0.51 8.56 5.54
C ILE A 21 -0.75 9.40 4.28
N LEU A 22 -0.52 8.84 3.10
CA LEU A 22 -0.72 9.56 1.84
C LEU A 22 -2.19 9.93 1.64
N PHE A 23 -3.11 9.03 1.95
CA PHE A 23 -4.55 9.29 1.91
C PHE A 23 -4.94 10.41 2.87
N LEU A 24 -4.55 10.30 4.14
CA LEU A 24 -4.85 11.31 5.16
C LEU A 24 -4.24 12.67 4.83
N TYR A 25 -3.03 12.68 4.25
CA TYR A 25 -2.39 13.90 3.80
C TYR A 25 -3.21 14.60 2.72
N VAL A 26 -3.64 13.87 1.68
CA VAL A 26 -4.45 14.45 0.59
C VAL A 26 -5.81 14.91 1.12
N GLU A 27 -6.48 14.10 1.94
CA GLU A 27 -7.73 14.49 2.58
C GLU A 27 -7.59 15.77 3.42
N TRP A 28 -6.52 15.85 4.21
CA TRP A 28 -6.22 17.05 4.99
C TRP A 28 -5.99 18.28 4.11
N THR A 29 -5.36 18.14 2.93
CA THR A 29 -5.19 19.28 2.02
C THR A 29 -6.52 19.87 1.56
N TYR A 30 -7.54 19.03 1.32
CA TYR A 30 -8.89 19.50 0.97
C TYR A 30 -9.59 20.19 2.15
N LEU A 31 -9.54 19.58 3.34
CA LEU A 31 -10.14 20.15 4.56
C LEU A 31 -9.50 21.48 4.95
N ARG A 32 -8.19 21.63 4.77
CA ARG A 32 -7.46 22.88 5.02
C ARG A 32 -7.87 23.99 4.05
N GLN A 33 -8.15 23.66 2.79
CA GLN A 33 -8.59 24.64 1.79
C GLN A 33 -10.02 25.11 2.05
N SER A 34 -10.91 24.21 2.45
CA SER A 34 -12.27 24.55 2.84
C SER A 34 -12.79 23.57 3.88
N PHE A 35 -13.00 24.07 5.11
CA PHE A 35 -13.49 23.25 6.20
C PHE A 35 -14.91 22.68 5.92
N PHE A 36 -15.69 23.33 5.05
CA PHE A 36 -16.97 22.82 4.57
C PHE A 36 -16.86 21.52 3.75
N GLN A 37 -15.65 21.13 3.30
CA GLN A 37 -15.46 19.83 2.66
C GLN A 37 -15.71 18.65 3.61
N ILE A 38 -15.70 18.87 4.94
CA ILE A 38 -15.94 17.79 5.90
C ILE A 38 -17.36 17.20 5.80
N ILE A 39 -18.32 18.01 5.35
CA ILE A 39 -19.71 17.58 5.12
C ILE A 39 -19.94 17.09 3.67
N ASN A 40 -18.92 17.15 2.82
CA ASN A 40 -19.05 16.73 1.42
C ASN A 40 -19.00 15.18 1.35
N PRO A 41 -20.11 14.51 0.95
CA PRO A 41 -20.13 13.06 0.86
C PRO A 41 -19.19 12.51 -0.23
N PHE A 42 -18.74 13.36 -1.16
CA PHE A 42 -17.83 13.00 -2.24
C PHE A 42 -16.36 13.30 -1.94
N LEU A 43 -16.02 13.78 -0.73
CA LEU A 43 -14.64 14.11 -0.36
C LEU A 43 -13.69 12.92 -0.59
N HIS A 44 -14.04 11.73 -0.11
CA HIS A 44 -13.19 10.56 -0.26
C HIS A 44 -13.00 10.14 -1.74
N LEU A 45 -14.02 10.33 -2.59
CA LEU A 45 -13.89 10.07 -4.02
C LEU A 45 -12.90 11.05 -4.67
N GLN A 46 -12.96 12.33 -4.30
CA GLN A 46 -12.00 13.33 -4.75
C GLN A 46 -10.58 13.01 -4.28
N VAL A 47 -10.41 12.57 -3.03
CA VAL A 47 -9.13 12.12 -2.49
C VAL A 47 -8.58 10.96 -3.32
N ILE A 48 -9.39 9.95 -3.63
CA ILE A 48 -8.98 8.80 -4.45
C ILE A 48 -8.55 9.24 -5.86
N LEU A 49 -9.34 10.11 -6.51
CA LEU A 49 -9.00 10.64 -7.83
C LEU A 49 -7.65 11.37 -7.82
N THR A 50 -7.41 12.17 -6.78
CA THR A 50 -6.14 12.88 -6.63
C THR A 50 -4.98 11.94 -6.37
N LEU A 51 -5.16 10.92 -5.53
CA LEU A 51 -4.15 9.90 -5.29
C LEU A 51 -3.75 9.17 -6.59
N ILE A 52 -4.71 8.81 -7.44
CA ILE A 52 -4.43 8.16 -8.73
C ILE A 52 -3.59 9.07 -9.66
N MET A 53 -3.70 10.39 -9.54
CA MET A 53 -2.90 11.34 -10.30
C MET A 53 -1.50 11.56 -9.69
N MET A 54 -1.23 11.09 -8.47
CA MET A 54 0.05 11.28 -7.78
C MET A 54 1.06 10.19 -8.17
N PRO A 55 2.28 10.56 -8.63
CA PRO A 55 3.33 9.59 -8.91
C PRO A 55 3.71 8.72 -7.71
N THR A 56 3.67 9.29 -6.50
CA THR A 56 4.00 8.57 -5.25
C THR A 56 3.04 7.43 -4.96
N PHE A 57 1.76 7.57 -5.30
CA PHE A 57 0.78 6.50 -5.15
C PHE A 57 1.12 5.28 -6.03
N TRP A 58 1.49 5.52 -7.29
CA TRP A 58 1.92 4.46 -8.20
C TRP A 58 3.21 3.77 -7.79
N VAL A 59 4.19 4.53 -7.26
CA VAL A 59 5.41 3.94 -6.70
C VAL A 59 5.07 2.95 -5.58
N LEU A 60 4.19 3.33 -4.66
CA LEU A 60 3.77 2.46 -3.56
C LEU A 60 3.01 1.22 -4.08
N ILE A 61 2.17 1.35 -5.10
CA ILE A 61 1.50 0.21 -5.75
C ILE A 61 2.53 -0.76 -6.35
N VAL A 62 3.52 -0.25 -7.10
CA VAL A 62 4.54 -1.09 -7.73
C VAL A 62 5.34 -1.85 -6.68
N ILE A 63 5.76 -1.19 -5.60
CA ILE A 63 6.49 -1.86 -4.51
C ILE A 63 5.61 -2.92 -3.85
N THR A 64 4.33 -2.62 -3.61
CA THR A 64 3.37 -3.60 -3.08
C THR A 64 3.27 -4.84 -3.96
N ALA A 65 3.14 -4.65 -5.27
CA ALA A 65 3.06 -5.74 -6.24
C ALA A 65 4.34 -6.61 -6.22
N LEU A 66 5.53 -5.99 -6.14
CA LEU A 66 6.80 -6.70 -6.03
C LEU A 66 6.89 -7.54 -4.75
N VAL A 67 6.42 -7.00 -3.62
CA VAL A 67 6.40 -7.73 -2.34
C VAL A 67 5.49 -8.95 -2.43
N ILE A 68 4.29 -8.81 -3.00
CA ILE A 68 3.35 -9.93 -3.19
C ILE A 68 3.95 -11.01 -4.09
N LEU A 69 4.57 -10.63 -5.20
CA LEU A 69 5.25 -11.57 -6.10
C LEU A 69 6.40 -12.30 -5.40
N ALA A 70 7.19 -11.59 -4.59
CA ALA A 70 8.28 -12.18 -3.81
C ALA A 70 7.76 -13.19 -2.77
N GLU A 71 6.67 -12.85 -2.07
CA GLU A 71 6.02 -13.77 -1.13
C GLU A 71 5.48 -15.02 -1.83
N PHE A 72 4.85 -14.86 -3.00
CA PHE A 72 4.35 -15.98 -3.79
C PHE A 72 5.48 -16.91 -4.25
N GLY A 73 6.58 -16.34 -4.75
CA GLY A 73 7.77 -17.11 -5.15
C GLY A 73 8.37 -17.91 -4.00
N ILE A 74 8.52 -17.29 -2.83
CA ILE A 74 9.04 -17.96 -1.63
C ILE A 74 8.11 -19.07 -1.17
N ASN A 75 6.80 -18.83 -1.12
CA ASN A 75 5.83 -19.84 -0.70
C ASN A 75 5.82 -21.06 -1.64
N THR A 76 5.95 -20.82 -2.95
CA THR A 76 6.04 -21.89 -3.96
C THR A 76 7.32 -22.71 -3.79
N TYR A 77 8.45 -22.04 -3.54
CA TYR A 77 9.72 -22.74 -3.29
C TYR A 77 9.66 -23.59 -2.02
N ILE A 78 9.13 -23.06 -0.91
CA ILE A 78 9.01 -23.79 0.36
C ILE A 78 8.16 -25.05 0.15
N LYS A 79 6.98 -24.91 -0.48
CA LYS A 79 6.10 -26.03 -0.79
C LYS A 79 6.76 -27.09 -1.69
N LYS A 80 7.58 -26.66 -2.64
CA LYS A 80 8.32 -27.59 -3.52
C LYS A 80 9.37 -28.36 -2.72
N LYS A 81 10.09 -27.69 -1.82
CA LYS A 81 11.10 -28.32 -0.96
C LYS A 81 10.47 -29.35 -0.01
N GLU A 82 9.37 -29.00 0.65
CA GLU A 82 8.65 -29.90 1.58
C GLU A 82 8.07 -31.16 0.92
N LYS A 83 7.95 -31.20 -0.41
CA LYS A 83 7.52 -32.39 -1.16
C LYS A 83 8.67 -33.30 -1.62
N LEU A 84 9.90 -32.80 -1.56
CA LEU A 84 11.11 -33.51 -2.00
C LEU A 84 11.86 -34.16 -0.82
N ASP A 85 11.62 -33.66 0.39
CA ASP A 85 12.07 -34.23 1.66
C ASP A 85 11.02 -35.24 2.20
#